data_AF-A0A0F9ID09-F1
#
_entry.id   AF-A0A0F9ID09-F1
#
_cell.length_a   1.000
_cell.length_b   1.000
_cell.length_c   1.000
_cell.angle_alpha   90.00
_cell.angle_beta   90.00
_cell.angle_gamma   90.00
#
_symmetry.space_group_name_H-M   'P 1'
#
loop_
_entity.id
_entity.type
_entity.pdbx_description
1 polymer ?
#
loop_
_entity_poly.entity_id
_entity_poly.type
_entity_poly.pdbx_seq_one_letter_code
_entity_poly.pdbx_strand_id
1 'polypeptide(L)'
;MFFLQKGQQIKSPYNHRVIKCAINTNMKEWLLYEDAKRYVRRLKLPSYKAFLQHVQENGIPDGIPRNPQRTYGEKYVSDTDFLGTNRSSYLPYYQAKYFARTLRLTSRVKWLEWYRENKPPLIPCMPERVYKEWESWGEFLGSGNIPTKEKVFRSYEESLKYVHQLKLSSNDEWRKWSGSGIRPDDIPSCPDQIYKDKWNGWNEFLGNKLVNRIDGQQLNTRVLFIIQEQGVPSNVFTIGVESNGKSVVLEHQRKKGFRLIKIYKFDPEIKHRVDFVMSKFASPWYGSNIQFLVSNIHELLFELDGVLDWV
;
A
#
# COMPACT_ATOMS: atom_id res chain seq x y z
N MET A 1 58.94 -37.08 -13.33
CA MET A 1 58.61 -36.46 -14.63
C MET A 1 57.10 -36.49 -14.77
N PHE A 2 56.39 -35.38 -14.53
CA PHE A 2 55.11 -35.02 -15.16
C PHE A 2 54.81 -33.56 -14.77
N PHE A 3 54.63 -32.75 -15.81
CA PHE A 3 54.60 -31.29 -15.78
C PHE A 3 53.30 -30.76 -15.17
N LEU A 4 53.39 -29.83 -14.22
CA LEU A 4 52.26 -29.01 -13.77
C LEU A 4 52.05 -27.87 -14.77
N GLN A 5 50.88 -27.88 -15.41
CA GLN A 5 50.41 -26.88 -16.37
C GLN A 5 50.39 -25.47 -15.75
N LYS A 6 51.10 -24.54 -16.39
CA LYS A 6 50.95 -23.10 -16.22
C LYS A 6 49.64 -22.63 -16.86
N GLY A 7 48.95 -21.72 -16.19
CA GLY A 7 48.12 -20.69 -16.84
C GLY A 7 46.61 -20.83 -16.66
N GLN A 8 46.10 -20.19 -15.60
CA GLN A 8 44.75 -19.61 -15.63
C GLN A 8 44.81 -18.19 -15.05
N GLN A 9 44.82 -17.19 -15.95
CA GLN A 9 44.50 -15.81 -15.60
C GLN A 9 42.99 -15.72 -15.35
N ILE A 10 42.60 -15.50 -14.10
CA ILE A 10 41.23 -15.11 -13.75
C ILE A 10 41.06 -13.65 -14.18
N LYS A 11 40.37 -13.41 -15.30
CA LYS A 11 40.02 -12.05 -15.74
C LYS A 11 38.96 -11.46 -14.80
N SER A 12 39.30 -10.33 -14.16
CA SER A 12 38.41 -9.50 -13.35
C SER A 12 37.39 -8.77 -14.25
N PRO A 13 36.09 -8.71 -13.91
CA PRO A 13 35.04 -8.14 -14.77
C PRO A 13 34.91 -6.62 -14.67
N TYR A 14 35.86 -5.92 -14.06
CA TYR A 14 35.74 -4.49 -13.79
C TYR A 14 36.59 -3.67 -14.77
N ASN A 15 35.90 -2.78 -15.50
CA ASN A 15 36.49 -1.87 -16.46
C ASN A 15 37.33 -0.81 -15.71
N HIS A 16 38.62 -1.08 -15.50
CA HIS A 16 39.49 -0.28 -14.64
C HIS A 16 39.95 0.99 -15.36
N ARG A 17 39.56 2.16 -14.83
CA ARG A 17 40.19 3.45 -15.15
C ARG A 17 41.48 3.58 -14.33
N VAL A 18 42.58 3.92 -14.99
CA VAL A 18 43.94 3.83 -14.43
C VAL A 18 44.54 5.22 -14.21
N ILE A 19 45.37 5.39 -13.18
CA ILE A 19 46.21 6.59 -12.97
C ILE A 19 47.62 6.34 -13.53
N LYS A 20 48.12 7.25 -14.37
CA LYS A 20 49.51 7.25 -14.86
C LYS A 20 50.36 8.19 -14.00
N CYS A 21 51.42 7.67 -13.38
CA CYS A 21 52.39 8.48 -12.63
C CYS A 21 53.74 8.44 -13.36
N ALA A 22 54.21 9.60 -13.80
CA ALA A 22 55.38 9.73 -14.67
C ALA A 22 56.65 10.03 -13.85
N ILE A 23 57.49 9.02 -13.62
CA ILE A 23 58.94 9.20 -13.42
C ILE A 23 59.66 7.96 -13.99
N ASN A 24 60.30 8.17 -15.15
CA ASN A 24 61.29 7.33 -15.88
C ASN A 24 61.11 5.79 -16.02
N THR A 25 60.87 5.37 -17.27
CA THR A 25 61.05 4.02 -17.87
C THR A 25 60.34 2.81 -17.24
N ASN A 26 59.01 2.88 -17.22
CA ASN A 26 58.00 1.84 -17.46
C ASN A 26 56.71 2.38 -16.85
N MET A 27 55.75 2.87 -17.66
CA MET A 27 54.49 3.39 -17.14
C MET A 27 53.67 2.24 -16.54
N LYS A 28 53.89 1.93 -15.27
CA LYS A 28 53.07 0.97 -14.53
C LYS A 28 51.75 1.65 -14.21
N GLU A 29 50.70 1.11 -14.80
CA GLU A 29 49.33 1.56 -14.67
C GLU A 29 48.77 1.17 -13.29
N TRP A 30 48.58 2.14 -12.39
CA TRP A 30 48.09 1.89 -11.02
C TRP A 30 46.56 1.89 -10.97
N LEU A 31 46.01 0.95 -10.21
CA LEU A 31 44.60 0.92 -9.84
C LEU A 31 44.22 2.19 -9.08
N LEU A 32 42.95 2.59 -9.13
CA LEU A 32 42.44 3.65 -8.26
C LEU A 32 42.61 3.26 -6.79
N TYR A 33 42.80 4.25 -5.93
CA TYR A 33 43.02 4.04 -4.49
C TYR A 33 41.97 3.10 -3.87
N GLU A 34 40.69 3.28 -4.23
CA GLU A 34 39.59 2.44 -3.73
C GLU A 34 39.63 0.99 -4.23
N ASP A 35 40.03 0.76 -5.48
CA ASP A 35 40.18 -0.58 -6.04
C ASP A 35 41.36 -1.32 -5.41
N ALA A 36 42.47 -0.62 -5.16
CA ALA A 36 43.60 -1.16 -4.43
C ALA A 36 43.23 -1.53 -2.99
N LYS A 37 42.47 -0.67 -2.28
CA LYS A 37 41.97 -0.99 -0.93
C LYS A 37 41.11 -2.24 -0.91
N ARG A 38 40.21 -2.42 -1.89
CA ARG A 38 39.35 -3.62 -1.97
C ARG A 38 40.15 -4.90 -2.06
N TYR A 39 41.20 -4.91 -2.88
CA TYR A 39 42.09 -6.08 -2.98
C TYR A 39 42.83 -6.33 -1.66
N VAL A 40 43.52 -5.30 -1.15
CA VAL A 40 44.38 -5.43 0.03
C VAL A 40 43.59 -5.85 1.27
N ARG A 41 42.37 -5.34 1.45
CA ARG A 41 41.47 -5.74 2.55
C ARG A 41 41.01 -7.19 2.46
N ARG A 42 40.92 -7.79 1.27
CA ARG A 42 40.58 -9.21 1.09
C ARG A 42 41.65 -10.14 1.65
N LEU A 43 42.90 -9.68 1.68
CA LEU A 43 44.04 -10.44 2.22
C LEU A 43 44.00 -10.52 3.76
N LYS A 44 43.17 -9.71 4.43
CA LYS A 44 42.99 -9.70 5.90
C LYS A 44 44.31 -9.57 6.67
N LEU A 45 45.25 -8.77 6.15
CA LEU A 45 46.57 -8.60 6.74
C LEU A 45 46.48 -7.69 7.98
N PRO A 46 47.15 -8.03 9.10
CA PRO A 46 46.96 -7.33 10.36
C PRO A 46 47.72 -6.00 10.46
N SER A 47 48.71 -5.76 9.59
CA SER A 47 49.56 -4.57 9.65
C SER A 47 50.24 -4.27 8.30
N TYR A 48 50.78 -3.06 8.16
CA TYR A 48 51.51 -2.67 6.95
C TYR A 48 52.80 -3.48 6.78
N LYS A 49 53.44 -3.86 7.88
CA LYS A 49 54.57 -4.79 7.87
C LYS A 49 54.17 -6.15 7.27
N ALA A 50 53.00 -6.69 7.65
CA ALA A 50 52.49 -7.94 7.07
C ALA A 50 52.14 -7.78 5.58
N PHE A 51 51.69 -6.60 5.16
CA PHE A 51 51.51 -6.26 3.74
C PHE A 51 52.81 -6.25 2.96
N LEU A 52 53.86 -5.61 3.46
CA LEU A 52 55.17 -5.62 2.81
C LEU A 52 55.77 -7.03 2.72
N GLN A 53 55.61 -7.83 3.77
CA GLN A 53 56.03 -9.23 3.77
C GLN A 53 55.26 -10.05 2.73
N HIS A 54 53.93 -9.92 2.68
CA HIS A 54 53.11 -10.59 1.68
C HIS A 54 53.51 -10.19 0.24
N VAL A 55 53.79 -8.90 0.01
CA VAL A 55 54.28 -8.37 -1.28
C VAL A 55 55.65 -8.97 -1.66
N GLN A 56 56.52 -9.22 -0.68
CA GLN A 56 57.83 -9.81 -0.90
C GLN A 56 57.75 -11.32 -1.19
N GLU A 57 56.88 -12.04 -0.49
CA GLU A 57 56.75 -13.50 -0.58
C GLU A 57 55.87 -13.95 -1.77
N ASN A 58 54.76 -13.26 -2.03
CA ASN A 58 53.73 -13.67 -2.98
C ASN A 58 53.64 -12.77 -4.22
N GLY A 59 54.37 -11.65 -4.23
CA GLY A 59 54.19 -10.59 -5.20
C GLY A 59 52.87 -9.83 -4.98
N ILE A 60 52.54 -8.94 -5.91
CA ILE A 60 51.30 -8.15 -5.92
C ILE A 60 50.75 -8.14 -7.34
N PRO A 61 49.43 -8.17 -7.53
CA PRO A 61 48.83 -8.00 -8.84
C PRO A 61 49.30 -6.70 -9.51
N ASP A 62 49.34 -6.73 -10.84
CA ASP A 62 49.62 -5.52 -11.61
C ASP A 62 48.61 -4.43 -11.25
N GLY A 63 49.15 -3.22 -11.00
CA GLY A 63 48.38 -2.05 -10.58
C GLY A 63 48.23 -1.83 -9.08
N ILE A 64 48.78 -2.69 -8.21
CA ILE A 64 48.87 -2.40 -6.76
C ILE A 64 50.27 -1.91 -6.39
N PRO A 65 50.45 -0.68 -5.88
CA PRO A 65 51.76 -0.16 -5.55
C PRO A 65 52.32 -0.79 -4.29
N ARG A 66 53.62 -1.13 -4.32
CA ARG A 66 54.40 -1.50 -3.14
C ARG A 66 54.49 -0.34 -2.13
N ASN A 67 54.48 0.89 -2.61
CA ASN A 67 54.39 2.10 -1.78
C ASN A 67 53.14 2.91 -2.15
N PRO A 68 51.98 2.57 -1.54
CA PRO A 68 50.71 3.24 -1.76
C PRO A 68 50.75 4.73 -1.39
N GLN A 69 51.43 5.11 -0.32
CA GLN A 69 51.54 6.50 0.12
C GLN A 69 52.17 7.38 -0.96
N ARG A 70 53.30 6.95 -1.53
CA ARG A 70 53.98 7.67 -2.62
C ARG A 70 53.15 7.70 -3.90
N THR A 71 52.38 6.65 -4.16
CA THR A 71 51.63 6.49 -5.42
C THR A 71 50.33 7.28 -5.43
N TYR A 72 49.59 7.25 -4.32
CA TYR A 72 48.29 7.89 -4.19
C TYR A 72 48.37 9.31 -3.62
N GLY A 73 49.50 9.69 -3.01
CA GLY A 73 49.76 11.05 -2.54
C GLY A 73 48.67 11.52 -1.57
N GLU A 74 48.07 12.66 -1.87
CA GLU A 74 46.98 13.26 -1.09
C GLU A 74 45.74 12.36 -0.94
N LYS A 75 45.55 11.39 -1.85
CA LYS A 75 44.44 10.42 -1.76
C LYS A 75 44.72 9.33 -0.72
N TYR A 76 45.96 9.18 -0.28
CA TYR A 76 46.35 8.20 0.74
C TYR A 76 46.03 8.73 2.14
N VAL A 77 45.07 8.08 2.81
CA VAL A 77 44.62 8.54 4.14
C VAL A 77 45.55 8.02 5.25
N SER A 78 45.74 6.71 5.32
CA SER A 78 46.64 6.07 6.29
C SER A 78 46.86 4.60 5.95
N ASP A 79 47.90 3.99 6.52
CA ASP A 79 48.14 2.54 6.48
C ASP A 79 46.91 1.76 6.96
N THR A 80 46.26 2.25 8.01
CA THR A 80 45.11 1.59 8.62
C THR A 80 43.84 1.72 7.80
N ASP A 81 43.64 2.81 7.05
CA ASP A 81 42.60 2.91 6.01
C ASP A 81 42.92 1.98 4.84
N PHE A 82 44.16 2.01 4.35
CA PHE A 82 44.56 1.22 3.19
C PHE A 82 44.40 -0.29 3.41
N LEU A 83 44.81 -0.77 4.59
CA LEU A 83 44.72 -2.18 4.98
C LEU A 83 43.34 -2.56 5.54
N GLY A 84 42.51 -1.58 5.90
CA GLY A 84 41.26 -1.80 6.63
C GLY A 84 41.48 -2.35 8.05
N THR A 85 42.65 -2.11 8.63
CA THR A 85 42.99 -2.51 10.01
C THR A 85 42.56 -1.45 11.03
N ASN A 86 42.12 -0.27 10.57
CA ASN A 86 41.49 0.69 11.44
C ASN A 86 40.15 0.14 11.93
N ARG A 87 40.11 -0.34 13.18
CA ARG A 87 38.86 -0.78 13.84
C ARG A 87 37.83 0.36 13.97
N SER A 88 38.20 1.60 13.67
CA SER A 88 37.41 2.81 13.91
C SER A 88 36.89 3.53 12.65
N SER A 89 37.27 3.13 11.42
CA SER A 89 36.76 3.80 10.21
C SER A 89 35.79 2.91 9.42
N TYR A 90 34.51 3.25 9.47
CA TYR A 90 33.50 2.69 8.56
C TYR A 90 33.83 2.99 7.09
N LEU A 91 33.30 2.20 6.16
CA LEU A 91 33.41 2.49 4.73
C LEU A 91 32.83 3.88 4.39
N PRO A 92 33.30 4.57 3.34
CA PRO A 92 32.66 5.80 2.87
C PRO A 92 31.16 5.60 2.62
N TYR A 93 30.35 6.63 2.86
CA TYR A 93 28.88 6.57 2.79
C TYR A 93 28.38 5.90 1.50
N TYR A 94 28.91 6.31 0.35
CA TYR A 94 28.50 5.78 -0.96
C TYR A 94 28.74 4.26 -1.10
N GLN A 95 29.80 3.72 -0.49
CA GLN A 95 30.09 2.29 -0.52
C GLN A 95 29.18 1.51 0.42
N ALA A 96 28.95 2.05 1.62
CA ALA A 96 28.01 1.45 2.56
C ALA A 96 26.58 1.44 2.02
N LYS A 97 26.18 2.52 1.35
CA LYS A 97 24.91 2.66 0.64
C LYS A 97 24.79 1.68 -0.54
N TYR A 98 25.84 1.56 -1.36
CA TYR A 98 25.89 0.57 -2.44
C TYR A 98 25.72 -0.85 -1.89
N PHE A 99 26.49 -1.20 -0.86
CA PHE A 99 26.39 -2.50 -0.18
C PHE A 99 24.97 -2.74 0.35
N ALA A 100 24.40 -1.77 1.08
CA ALA A 100 23.06 -1.88 1.63
C ALA A 100 21.98 -2.15 0.58
N ARG A 101 22.08 -1.49 -0.58
CA ARG A 101 21.16 -1.69 -1.72
C ARG A 101 21.26 -3.11 -2.30
N THR A 102 22.43 -3.75 -2.27
CA THR A 102 22.56 -5.15 -2.75
C THR A 102 21.74 -6.14 -1.92
N LEU A 103 21.45 -5.81 -0.66
CA LEU A 103 20.65 -6.64 0.24
C LEU A 103 19.14 -6.53 -0.02
N ARG A 104 18.70 -5.52 -0.79
CA ARG A 104 17.27 -5.26 -1.11
C ARG A 104 16.35 -5.20 0.12
N LEU A 105 16.89 -4.72 1.25
CA LEU A 105 16.12 -4.53 2.48
C LEU A 105 15.26 -3.28 2.34
N THR A 106 13.99 -3.36 2.75
CA THR A 106 13.03 -2.28 2.49
C THR A 106 12.88 -1.29 3.64
N SER A 107 13.37 -1.62 4.84
CA SER A 107 13.16 -0.81 6.04
C SER A 107 14.31 -0.88 7.04
N ARG A 108 14.37 0.13 7.91
CA ARG A 108 15.26 0.16 9.09
C ARG A 108 15.15 -1.11 9.94
N VAL A 109 13.93 -1.60 10.16
CA VAL A 109 13.68 -2.79 11.00
C VAL A 109 14.38 -4.01 10.38
N LYS A 110 14.16 -4.25 9.09
CA LYS A 110 14.81 -5.34 8.36
C LYS A 110 16.34 -5.19 8.33
N TRP A 111 16.85 -3.97 8.20
CA TRP A 111 18.28 -3.70 8.32
C TRP A 111 18.85 -4.10 9.68
N LEU A 112 18.19 -3.71 10.77
CA LEU A 112 18.65 -4.01 12.13
C LEU A 112 18.57 -5.51 12.45
N GLU A 113 17.53 -6.20 11.99
CA GLU A 113 17.41 -7.66 12.12
C GLU A 113 18.56 -8.36 11.37
N TRP A 114 18.74 -8.05 10.09
CA TRP A 114 19.83 -8.60 9.29
C TRP A 114 21.21 -8.30 9.91
N TYR A 115 21.42 -7.08 10.41
CA TYR A 115 22.69 -6.67 11.00
C TYR A 115 23.03 -7.47 12.28
N ARG A 116 22.03 -7.81 13.11
CA ARG A 116 22.26 -8.60 14.34
C ARG A 116 22.89 -9.95 14.05
N GLU A 117 22.47 -10.61 12.97
CA GLU A 117 22.92 -11.93 12.57
C GLU A 117 24.24 -11.87 11.78
N ASN A 118 24.41 -10.87 10.91
CA ASN A 118 25.49 -10.86 9.93
C ASN A 118 26.71 -10.01 10.35
N LYS A 119 26.49 -8.91 11.08
CA LYS A 119 27.52 -7.97 11.56
C LYS A 119 28.63 -7.70 10.51
N PRO A 120 28.26 -7.19 9.32
CA PRO A 120 29.22 -6.95 8.25
C PRO A 120 30.40 -6.09 8.71
N PRO A 121 31.64 -6.43 8.32
CA PRO A 121 32.80 -5.62 8.66
C PRO A 121 32.71 -4.24 8.01
N LEU A 122 33.12 -3.20 8.74
CA LEU A 122 33.23 -1.81 8.26
C LEU A 122 31.91 -1.16 7.82
N ILE A 123 30.77 -1.81 8.02
CA ILE A 123 29.45 -1.22 7.80
C ILE A 123 28.85 -0.91 9.17
N PRO A 124 28.36 0.31 9.42
CA PRO A 124 27.78 0.65 10.71
C PRO A 124 26.40 0.04 10.90
N CYS A 125 26.09 -0.34 12.15
CA CYS A 125 24.75 -0.75 12.57
C CYS A 125 23.74 0.39 12.39
N MET A 126 24.17 1.60 12.72
CA MET A 126 23.38 2.84 12.67
C MET A 126 24.09 3.85 11.75
N PRO A 127 23.99 3.68 10.41
CA PRO A 127 24.62 4.58 9.45
C PRO A 127 24.24 6.05 9.64
N GLU A 128 23.03 6.32 10.13
CA GLU A 128 22.51 7.67 10.40
C GLU A 128 23.27 8.42 11.49
N ARG A 129 24.05 7.70 12.32
CA ARG A 129 24.89 8.29 13.38
C ARG A 129 26.34 8.48 12.94
N VAL A 130 26.72 7.89 11.80
CA VAL A 130 28.11 7.80 11.34
C VAL A 130 28.35 8.73 10.16
N TYR A 131 27.43 8.77 9.20
CA TYR A 131 27.61 9.52 7.97
C TYR A 131 26.96 10.88 8.07
N LYS A 132 27.73 11.93 7.74
CA LYS A 132 27.22 13.31 7.69
C LYS A 132 26.34 13.52 6.46
N GLU A 133 26.59 12.73 5.41
CA GLU A 133 25.86 12.69 4.14
C GLU A 133 24.54 11.89 4.24
N TRP A 134 24.14 11.50 5.45
CA TRP A 134 22.92 10.74 5.66
C TRP A 134 21.67 11.57 5.37
N GLU A 135 20.83 11.08 4.46
CA GLU A 135 19.52 11.68 4.15
C GLU A 135 18.38 10.93 4.84
N SER A 136 18.17 9.68 4.44
CA SER A 136 17.09 8.84 4.96
C SER A 136 17.38 7.35 4.79
N TRP A 137 16.61 6.53 5.50
CA TRP A 137 16.62 5.08 5.31
C TRP A 137 16.17 4.67 3.91
N GLY A 138 15.21 5.39 3.32
CA GLY A 138 14.73 5.14 1.97
C GLY A 138 15.86 5.31 0.95
N GLU A 139 16.64 6.38 1.09
CA GLU A 139 17.75 6.66 0.20
C GLU A 139 18.92 5.69 0.42
N PHE A 140 19.28 5.41 1.68
CA PHE A 140 20.38 4.50 2.00
C PHE A 140 20.11 3.06 1.54
N LEU A 141 18.89 2.55 1.75
CA LEU A 141 18.51 1.20 1.36
C LEU A 141 18.07 1.10 -0.10
N GLY A 142 17.79 2.24 -0.75
CA GLY A 142 17.21 2.29 -2.10
C GLY A 142 15.78 1.76 -2.14
N SER A 143 15.00 1.93 -1.07
CA SER A 143 13.65 1.38 -0.96
C SER A 143 12.55 2.30 -1.48
N GLY A 144 12.89 3.53 -1.90
CA GLY A 144 11.91 4.51 -2.37
C GLY A 144 10.97 5.04 -1.28
N ASN A 145 11.19 4.68 -0.01
CA ASN A 145 10.37 5.14 1.11
C ASN A 145 10.62 6.62 1.40
N ILE A 146 9.76 7.49 0.88
CA ILE A 146 9.75 8.93 1.16
C ILE A 146 9.16 9.17 2.57
N PRO A 147 9.80 10.01 3.41
CA PRO A 147 9.24 10.41 4.70
C PRO A 147 7.83 10.99 4.56
N THR A 148 6.90 10.67 5.47
CA THR A 148 5.51 11.16 5.42
C THR A 148 5.40 12.68 5.29
N LYS A 149 6.32 13.43 5.89
CA LYS A 149 6.39 14.90 5.82
C LYS A 149 6.71 15.47 4.42
N GLU A 150 7.31 14.67 3.56
CA GLU A 150 7.69 15.03 2.18
C GLU A 150 6.72 14.43 1.15
N LYS A 151 5.75 13.61 1.59
CA LYS A 151 4.73 13.07 0.71
C LYS A 151 3.67 14.12 0.41
N VAL A 152 3.41 14.34 -0.88
CA VAL A 152 2.26 15.11 -1.35
C VAL A 152 1.08 14.13 -1.44
N PHE A 153 0.12 14.28 -0.54
CA PHE A 153 -1.12 13.51 -0.58
C PHE A 153 -2.16 14.21 -1.46
N ARG A 154 -2.97 13.42 -2.15
CA ARG A 154 -4.10 13.96 -2.93
C ARG A 154 -5.16 14.57 -2.01
N SER A 155 -6.13 15.29 -2.58
CA SER A 155 -7.15 15.94 -1.75
C SER A 155 -7.99 14.90 -0.99
N TYR A 156 -8.65 15.34 0.09
CA TYR A 156 -9.60 14.49 0.82
C TYR A 156 -10.70 13.95 -0.10
N GLU A 157 -11.25 14.81 -0.95
CA GLU A 157 -12.32 14.51 -1.90
C GLU A 157 -11.89 13.50 -2.96
N GLU A 158 -10.67 13.64 -3.49
CA GLU A 158 -10.10 12.67 -4.43
C GLU A 158 -9.76 11.33 -3.76
N SER A 159 -9.32 11.38 -2.51
CA SER A 159 -9.10 10.18 -1.70
C SER A 159 -10.41 9.43 -1.48
N LEU A 160 -11.50 10.11 -1.12
CA LEU A 160 -12.83 9.50 -0.99
C LEU A 160 -13.25 8.77 -2.25
N LYS A 161 -13.18 9.44 -3.41
CA LYS A 161 -13.54 8.85 -4.72
C LYS A 161 -12.77 7.56 -4.97
N TYR A 162 -11.46 7.56 -4.70
CA TYR A 162 -10.62 6.39 -4.87
C TYR A 162 -10.95 5.28 -3.85
N VAL A 163 -11.05 5.61 -2.58
CA VAL A 163 -11.27 4.64 -1.50
C VAL A 163 -12.64 3.98 -1.60
N HIS A 164 -13.67 4.72 -2.02
CA HIS A 164 -15.02 4.17 -2.23
C HIS A 164 -15.05 3.11 -3.34
N GLN A 165 -14.19 3.21 -4.36
CA GLN A 165 -14.08 2.19 -5.41
C GLN A 165 -13.51 0.87 -4.89
N LEU A 166 -12.72 0.90 -3.81
CA LEU A 166 -12.12 -0.29 -3.19
C LEU A 166 -13.16 -1.13 -2.41
N LYS A 167 -14.32 -0.55 -2.09
CA LYS A 167 -15.42 -1.21 -1.36
C LYS A 167 -15.00 -1.85 -0.02
N LEU A 168 -14.02 -1.25 0.66
CA LEU A 168 -13.50 -1.74 1.93
C LEU A 168 -14.54 -1.54 3.05
N SER A 169 -14.80 -2.60 3.80
CA SER A 169 -15.95 -2.67 4.70
C SER A 169 -15.68 -2.18 6.12
N SER A 170 -14.40 -2.06 6.49
CA SER A 170 -13.98 -1.76 7.86
C SER A 170 -12.59 -1.13 7.91
N ASN A 171 -12.28 -0.53 9.07
CA ASN A 171 -10.94 -0.04 9.37
C ASN A 171 -9.87 -1.14 9.28
N ASP A 172 -10.22 -2.37 9.68
CA ASP A 172 -9.27 -3.49 9.64
C ASP A 172 -8.95 -3.91 8.20
N GLU A 173 -9.94 -3.92 7.32
CA GLU A 173 -9.71 -4.11 5.88
C GLU A 173 -8.86 -2.98 5.29
N TRP A 174 -9.11 -1.73 5.69
CA TRP A 174 -8.26 -0.60 5.30
C TRP A 174 -6.81 -0.80 5.69
N ARG A 175 -6.54 -1.19 6.95
CA ARG A 175 -5.16 -1.43 7.43
C ARG A 175 -4.47 -2.54 6.65
N LYS A 176 -5.16 -3.65 6.38
CA LYS A 176 -4.63 -4.77 5.59
C LYS A 176 -4.31 -4.33 4.16
N TRP A 177 -5.26 -3.68 3.48
CA TRP A 177 -5.06 -3.18 2.12
C TRP A 177 -3.94 -2.13 2.06
N SER A 178 -3.97 -1.12 2.94
CA SER A 178 -2.97 -0.06 3.02
C SER A 178 -1.55 -0.60 3.28
N GLY A 179 -1.43 -1.71 4.01
CA GLY A 179 -0.16 -2.38 4.31
C GLY A 179 0.33 -3.38 3.26
N SER A 180 -0.49 -3.74 2.27
CA SER A 180 -0.18 -4.78 1.28
C SER A 180 0.78 -4.34 0.17
N GLY A 181 1.13 -3.05 0.11
CA GLY A 181 2.07 -2.50 -0.88
C GLY A 181 1.44 -2.06 -2.19
N ILE A 182 0.13 -2.26 -2.40
CA ILE A 182 -0.61 -1.76 -3.59
C ILE A 182 -1.22 -0.37 -3.38
N ARG A 183 -1.17 0.18 -2.16
CA ARG A 183 -1.69 1.52 -1.87
C ARG A 183 -0.88 2.56 -2.64
N PRO A 184 -1.53 3.43 -3.45
CA PRO A 184 -0.86 4.53 -4.12
C PRO A 184 -0.12 5.43 -3.13
N ASP A 185 1.04 5.95 -3.51
CA ASP A 185 1.88 6.76 -2.62
C ASP A 185 1.25 8.07 -2.18
N ASP A 186 0.32 8.60 -2.98
CA ASP A 186 -0.44 9.82 -2.73
C ASP A 186 -1.74 9.59 -1.93
N ILE A 187 -2.05 8.35 -1.55
CA ILE A 187 -3.10 8.01 -0.57
C ILE A 187 -2.46 7.80 0.79
N PRO A 188 -2.83 8.53 1.85
CA PRO A 188 -2.20 8.36 3.16
C PRO A 188 -2.58 7.04 3.83
N SER A 189 -1.65 6.43 4.57
CA SER A 189 -1.93 5.23 5.36
C SER A 189 -2.78 5.52 6.61
N CYS A 190 -2.62 6.74 7.16
CA CYS A 190 -3.35 7.26 8.31
C CYS A 190 -4.16 8.51 7.87
N PRO A 191 -5.25 8.33 7.11
CA PRO A 191 -6.02 9.43 6.54
C PRO A 191 -6.69 10.31 7.61
N ASP A 192 -6.99 9.77 8.78
CA ASP A 192 -7.51 10.47 9.94
C ASP A 192 -6.55 11.53 10.49
N GLN A 193 -5.24 11.30 10.35
CA GLN A 193 -4.21 12.26 10.77
C GLN A 193 -3.91 13.29 9.69
N ILE A 194 -3.92 12.87 8.41
CA ILE A 194 -3.60 13.74 7.28
C ILE A 194 -4.76 14.69 6.94
N TYR A 195 -6.00 14.20 7.01
CA TYR A 195 -7.20 14.98 6.69
C TYR A 195 -7.92 15.48 7.93
N LYS A 196 -7.20 15.71 9.03
CA LYS A 196 -7.75 16.01 10.36
C LYS A 196 -8.88 17.05 10.35
N ASP A 197 -8.74 18.12 9.58
CA ASP A 197 -9.72 19.22 9.53
C ASP A 197 -11.00 18.88 8.73
N LYS A 198 -10.93 17.88 7.85
CA LYS A 198 -12.05 17.40 7.02
C LYS A 198 -12.55 16.02 7.45
N TRP A 199 -11.94 15.41 8.46
CA TRP A 199 -12.17 14.03 8.82
C TRP A 199 -13.48 13.86 9.58
N ASN A 200 -14.44 13.16 8.98
CA ASN A 200 -15.74 12.88 9.57
C ASN A 200 -15.93 11.40 9.99
N GLY A 201 -14.82 10.68 10.19
CA GLY A 201 -14.82 9.29 10.65
C GLY A 201 -14.68 8.25 9.54
N TRP A 202 -14.39 7.02 9.96
CA TRP A 202 -14.11 5.89 9.07
C TRP A 202 -15.29 5.50 8.19
N ASN A 203 -16.52 5.68 8.66
CA ASN A 203 -17.70 5.33 7.87
C ASN A 203 -17.86 6.22 6.64
N GLU A 204 -17.56 7.52 6.73
CA GLU A 204 -17.56 8.41 5.57
C GLU A 204 -16.39 8.10 4.65
N PHE A 205 -15.20 7.95 5.23
CA PHE A 205 -13.99 7.72 4.46
C PHE A 205 -14.03 6.44 3.62
N LEU A 206 -14.55 5.35 4.20
CA LEU A 206 -14.68 4.06 3.52
C LEU A 206 -15.95 3.94 2.68
N GLY A 207 -16.86 4.93 2.72
CA GLY A 207 -18.14 4.86 2.01
C GLY A 207 -19.18 3.95 2.69
N ASN A 208 -18.98 3.64 3.98
CA ASN A 208 -19.81 2.77 4.81
C ASN A 208 -20.87 3.52 5.62
N LYS A 209 -21.43 4.63 5.10
CA LYS A 209 -22.64 5.23 5.72
C LYS A 209 -23.70 4.13 5.85
N LEU A 210 -24.10 3.82 7.08
CA LEU A 210 -25.12 2.81 7.42
C LEU A 210 -26.40 2.99 6.61
N VAL A 211 -26.73 4.23 6.26
CA VAL A 211 -27.84 4.63 5.38
C VAL A 211 -27.73 3.95 4.00
N ASN A 212 -26.57 4.01 3.35
CA ASN A 212 -26.39 3.51 1.98
C ASN A 212 -26.34 1.97 1.89
N ARG A 213 -25.99 1.25 2.96
CA ARG A 213 -25.96 -0.23 2.96
C ARG A 213 -27.34 -0.86 3.18
N ILE A 214 -28.18 -0.27 4.04
CA ILE A 214 -29.55 -0.74 4.23
C ILE A 214 -30.43 -0.27 3.05
N ASP A 215 -30.23 0.97 2.59
CA ASP A 215 -30.96 1.49 1.45
C ASP A 215 -30.52 0.81 0.14
N GLY A 216 -29.24 0.50 -0.11
CA GLY A 216 -28.82 -0.15 -1.37
C GLY A 216 -29.41 -1.55 -1.60
N GLN A 217 -29.72 -2.29 -0.54
CA GLN A 217 -30.41 -3.59 -0.62
C GLN A 217 -31.95 -3.44 -0.64
N GLN A 218 -32.51 -2.44 0.05
CA GLN A 218 -33.97 -2.22 0.07
C GLN A 218 -34.48 -1.38 -1.10
N LEU A 219 -33.68 -0.46 -1.66
CA LEU A 219 -34.00 0.46 -2.79
C LEU A 219 -34.25 -0.27 -4.10
N ASN A 220 -33.80 -1.51 -4.26
CA ASN A 220 -34.03 -2.30 -5.48
C ASN A 220 -35.07 -3.41 -5.29
N THR A 221 -35.74 -3.47 -4.13
CA THR A 221 -36.81 -4.44 -3.89
C THR A 221 -38.13 -3.77 -4.24
N ARG A 222 -38.88 -4.33 -5.21
CA ARG A 222 -40.24 -3.88 -5.47
C ARG A 222 -41.10 -4.19 -4.25
N VAL A 223 -41.89 -3.22 -3.81
CA VAL A 223 -42.80 -3.41 -2.67
C VAL A 223 -44.23 -3.07 -3.08
N LEU A 224 -45.18 -3.87 -2.61
CA LEU A 224 -46.60 -3.54 -2.70
C LEU A 224 -46.99 -2.86 -1.41
N PHE A 225 -47.56 -1.66 -1.50
CA PHE A 225 -47.99 -0.89 -0.35
C PHE A 225 -49.50 -0.71 -0.35
N ILE A 226 -50.08 -0.71 0.85
CA ILE A 226 -51.49 -0.42 1.10
C ILE A 226 -51.52 0.76 2.06
N ILE A 227 -52.11 1.87 1.61
CA ILE A 227 -52.22 3.10 2.39
C ILE A 227 -53.66 3.61 2.36
N GLN A 228 -53.99 4.43 3.35
CA GLN A 228 -55.22 5.20 3.40
C GLN A 228 -54.87 6.68 3.37
N GLU A 229 -55.25 7.35 2.29
CA GLU A 229 -55.02 8.78 2.10
C GLU A 229 -55.96 9.62 2.98
N GLN A 230 -55.57 10.86 3.25
CA GLN A 230 -56.45 11.80 3.93
C GLN A 230 -57.51 12.34 2.95
N GLY A 231 -58.74 12.50 3.41
CA GLY A 231 -59.84 13.07 2.60
C GLY A 231 -60.57 12.08 1.70
N VAL A 232 -60.25 10.79 1.76
CA VAL A 232 -61.02 9.70 1.10
C VAL A 232 -61.87 8.93 2.12
N PRO A 233 -62.97 8.26 1.70
CA PRO A 233 -63.78 7.43 2.60
C PRO A 233 -62.97 6.35 3.32
N SER A 234 -63.42 5.94 4.51
CA SER A 234 -62.70 5.00 5.38
C SER A 234 -62.52 3.59 4.81
N ASN A 235 -63.30 3.22 3.79
CA ASN A 235 -63.26 1.97 3.06
C ASN A 235 -62.56 2.08 1.68
N VAL A 236 -61.91 3.21 1.40
CA VAL A 236 -61.10 3.42 0.20
C VAL A 236 -59.62 3.37 0.56
N PHE A 237 -58.87 2.54 -0.16
CA PHE A 237 -57.45 2.32 0.05
C PHE A 237 -56.68 2.51 -1.25
N THR A 238 -55.48 3.08 -1.15
CA THR A 238 -54.55 3.14 -2.27
C THR A 238 -53.62 1.94 -2.19
N ILE A 239 -53.61 1.14 -3.25
CA ILE A 239 -52.82 -0.07 -3.38
C ILE A 239 -51.95 0.08 -4.62
N GLY A 240 -50.65 0.11 -4.41
CA GLY A 240 -49.69 0.40 -5.47
C GLY A 240 -48.39 -0.39 -5.29
N VAL A 241 -47.59 -0.41 -6.35
CA VAL A 241 -46.26 -1.01 -6.35
C VAL A 241 -45.22 0.08 -6.48
N GLU A 242 -44.29 0.15 -5.53
CA GLU A 242 -43.11 1.03 -5.58
C GLU A 242 -41.89 0.21 -6.00
N SER A 243 -41.17 0.68 -7.02
CA SER A 243 -40.01 -0.02 -7.57
C SER A 243 -38.74 0.24 -6.78
N ASN A 244 -38.71 1.34 -6.03
CA ASN A 244 -37.53 1.84 -5.33
C ASN A 244 -37.51 1.47 -3.83
N GLY A 245 -38.23 0.41 -3.41
CA GLY A 245 -38.19 -0.06 -2.03
C GLY A 245 -39.09 0.67 -1.03
N LYS A 246 -39.12 0.13 0.20
CA LYS A 246 -39.98 0.64 1.28
C LYS A 246 -39.56 2.03 1.77
N SER A 247 -38.28 2.39 1.65
CA SER A 247 -37.75 3.68 2.11
C SER A 247 -38.47 4.85 1.44
N VAL A 248 -38.79 4.72 0.15
CA VAL A 248 -39.54 5.74 -0.61
C VAL A 248 -40.98 5.89 -0.11
N VAL A 249 -41.65 4.77 0.18
CA VAL A 249 -43.02 4.78 0.73
C VAL A 249 -43.04 5.47 2.10
N LEU A 250 -42.06 5.19 2.98
CA LEU A 250 -41.95 5.81 4.31
C LEU A 250 -41.56 7.30 4.24
N GLU A 251 -40.78 7.70 3.23
CA GLU A 251 -40.51 9.12 2.98
C GLU A 251 -41.77 9.86 2.51
N HIS A 252 -42.54 9.28 1.60
CA HIS A 252 -43.84 9.82 1.20
C HIS A 252 -44.82 9.93 2.36
N GLN A 253 -44.82 8.95 3.29
CA GLN A 253 -45.66 9.01 4.48
C GLN A 253 -45.35 10.24 5.33
N ARG A 254 -44.07 10.55 5.54
CA ARG A 254 -43.61 11.73 6.29
C ARG A 254 -43.99 13.05 5.61
N LYS A 255 -43.98 13.08 4.27
CA LYS A 255 -44.28 14.29 3.48
C LYS A 255 -45.77 14.55 3.30
N LYS A 256 -46.58 13.51 3.06
CA LYS A 256 -48.00 13.61 2.67
C LYS A 256 -48.99 13.24 3.77
N GLY A 257 -48.53 12.60 4.86
CA GLY A 257 -49.37 12.36 6.04
C GLY A 257 -50.46 11.30 5.89
N PHE A 258 -50.28 10.27 5.06
CA PHE A 258 -51.23 9.16 4.95
C PHE A 258 -51.05 8.10 6.05
N ARG A 259 -52.09 7.30 6.29
CA ARG A 259 -52.02 6.14 7.19
C ARG A 259 -51.49 4.94 6.40
N LEU A 260 -50.32 4.45 6.79
CA LEU A 260 -49.77 3.20 6.26
C LEU A 260 -50.52 2.02 6.87
N ILE A 261 -51.12 1.17 6.03
CA ILE A 261 -51.79 -0.05 6.46
C ILE A 261 -50.79 -1.20 6.45
N LYS A 262 -50.10 -1.42 5.32
CA LYS A 262 -49.18 -2.55 5.15
C LYS A 262 -48.22 -2.39 3.99
N ILE A 263 -47.07 -3.09 4.07
CA ILE A 263 -46.07 -3.19 3.00
C ILE A 263 -45.66 -4.65 2.85
N TYR A 264 -45.60 -5.11 1.60
CA TYR A 264 -45.21 -6.46 1.22
C TYR A 264 -44.03 -6.44 0.25
N LYS A 265 -43.23 -7.52 0.24
CA LYS A 265 -42.28 -7.78 -0.83
C LYS A 265 -43.09 -8.14 -2.06
N PHE A 266 -42.79 -7.54 -3.19
CA PHE A 266 -43.54 -7.76 -4.40
C PHE A 266 -42.64 -8.32 -5.50
N ASP A 267 -42.90 -9.56 -5.88
CA ASP A 267 -42.32 -10.16 -7.08
C ASP A 267 -43.29 -9.99 -8.27
N PRO A 268 -42.87 -9.46 -9.42
CA PRO A 268 -43.72 -9.38 -10.61
C PRO A 268 -44.30 -10.72 -11.05
N GLU A 269 -43.63 -11.85 -10.77
CA GLU A 269 -44.11 -13.19 -11.14
C GLU A 269 -45.43 -13.54 -10.46
N ILE A 270 -45.65 -13.05 -9.23
CA ILE A 270 -46.88 -13.32 -8.46
C ILE A 270 -47.99 -12.28 -8.70
N LYS A 271 -47.78 -11.30 -9.59
CA LYS A 271 -48.74 -10.23 -9.88
C LYS A 271 -50.14 -10.76 -10.21
N HIS A 272 -50.22 -11.82 -11.01
CA HIS A 272 -51.49 -12.43 -11.41
C HIS A 272 -52.29 -12.98 -10.21
N ARG A 273 -51.62 -13.50 -9.17
CA ARG A 273 -52.27 -13.98 -7.94
C ARG A 273 -52.79 -12.82 -7.10
N VAL A 274 -52.00 -11.75 -7.01
CA VAL A 274 -52.40 -10.52 -6.32
C VAL A 274 -53.60 -9.89 -7.03
N ASP A 275 -53.57 -9.76 -8.35
CA ASP A 275 -54.67 -9.23 -9.16
C ASP A 275 -55.94 -10.08 -8.97
N PHE A 276 -55.81 -11.41 -8.87
CA PHE A 276 -56.93 -12.31 -8.59
C PHE A 276 -57.55 -12.07 -7.20
N VAL A 277 -56.73 -11.93 -6.15
CA VAL A 277 -57.24 -11.56 -4.81
C VAL A 277 -57.92 -10.18 -4.86
N MET A 278 -57.25 -9.18 -5.45
CA MET A 278 -57.81 -7.85 -5.63
C MET A 278 -59.16 -7.86 -6.34
N SER A 279 -59.33 -8.68 -7.38
CA SER A 279 -60.59 -8.78 -8.13
C SER A 279 -61.78 -9.28 -7.31
N LYS A 280 -61.54 -10.00 -6.21
CA LYS A 280 -62.58 -10.55 -5.33
C LYS A 280 -63.00 -9.60 -4.22
N PHE A 281 -62.05 -8.81 -3.71
CA PHE A 281 -62.21 -8.04 -2.47
C PHE A 281 -62.17 -6.53 -2.67
N ALA A 282 -61.78 -6.07 -3.86
CA ALA A 282 -61.55 -4.66 -4.15
C ALA A 282 -62.18 -4.28 -5.50
N SER A 283 -62.72 -3.06 -5.59
CA SER A 283 -63.26 -2.50 -6.83
C SER A 283 -62.66 -1.11 -7.09
N PRO A 284 -62.32 -0.75 -8.34
CA PRO A 284 -61.73 0.55 -8.64
C PRO A 284 -62.62 1.72 -8.18
N TRP A 285 -62.04 2.70 -7.49
CA TRP A 285 -62.75 3.89 -7.04
C TRP A 285 -62.69 4.98 -8.11
N TYR A 286 -63.85 5.38 -8.67
CA TYR A 286 -63.98 6.37 -9.76
C TYR A 286 -63.05 6.15 -10.98
N GLY A 287 -62.75 4.89 -11.31
CA GLY A 287 -61.86 4.57 -12.43
C GLY A 287 -60.37 4.85 -12.16
N SER A 288 -59.99 5.07 -10.89
CA SER A 288 -58.59 5.12 -10.49
C SER A 288 -57.94 3.75 -10.66
N ASN A 289 -56.69 3.75 -11.12
CA ASN A 289 -55.89 2.52 -11.28
C ASN A 289 -55.19 2.09 -10.00
N ILE A 290 -55.24 2.91 -8.94
CA ILE A 290 -54.50 2.68 -7.69
C ILE A 290 -55.38 2.80 -6.45
N GLN A 291 -56.56 3.43 -6.53
CA GLN A 291 -57.49 3.54 -5.40
C GLN A 291 -58.64 2.56 -5.57
N PHE A 292 -58.92 1.81 -4.51
CA PHE A 292 -59.90 0.75 -4.50
C PHE A 292 -60.85 0.88 -3.32
N LEU A 293 -62.14 0.66 -3.59
CA LEU A 293 -63.15 0.42 -2.59
C LEU A 293 -63.01 -1.02 -2.08
N VAL A 294 -62.79 -1.18 -0.77
CA VAL A 294 -62.58 -2.49 -0.12
C VAL A 294 -63.64 -2.68 0.97
N SER A 295 -64.47 -3.70 0.82
CA SER A 295 -65.57 -3.98 1.75
C SER A 295 -65.09 -4.39 3.15
N ASN A 296 -64.06 -5.23 3.20
CA ASN A 296 -63.42 -5.66 4.44
C ASN A 296 -61.90 -5.71 4.27
N ILE A 297 -61.21 -4.73 4.86
CA ILE A 297 -59.76 -4.65 4.77
C ILE A 297 -59.08 -5.85 5.45
N HIS A 298 -59.66 -6.41 6.51
CA HIS A 298 -59.04 -7.52 7.23
C HIS A 298 -59.04 -8.81 6.42
N GLU A 299 -60.15 -9.10 5.70
CA GLU A 299 -60.23 -10.25 4.78
C GLU A 299 -59.25 -10.09 3.62
N LEU A 300 -59.19 -8.90 3.02
CA LEU A 300 -58.23 -8.62 1.95
C LEU A 300 -56.78 -8.83 2.45
N LEU A 301 -56.43 -8.31 3.63
CA LEU A 301 -55.10 -8.49 4.19
C LEU A 301 -54.79 -9.95 4.49
N PHE A 302 -55.77 -10.72 4.99
CA PHE A 302 -55.61 -12.15 5.26
C PHE A 302 -55.29 -12.95 3.99
N GLU A 303 -56.01 -12.72 2.91
CA GLU A 303 -55.77 -13.39 1.63
C GLU A 303 -54.44 -12.95 1.00
N LEU A 304 -54.09 -11.67 1.10
CA LEU A 304 -52.78 -11.17 0.65
C LEU A 304 -51.63 -11.78 1.47
N ASP A 305 -51.81 -12.01 2.77
CA ASP A 305 -50.81 -12.66 3.63
C ASP A 305 -50.56 -14.13 3.25
N GLY A 306 -51.53 -14.79 2.60
CA GLY A 306 -51.34 -16.12 2.03
C GLY A 306 -50.54 -16.15 0.72
N VAL A 307 -50.31 -14.99 0.10
CA VAL A 307 -49.67 -14.87 -1.23
C VAL A 307 -48.36 -14.08 -1.18
N LEU A 308 -48.22 -13.15 -0.23
CA LEU A 308 -47.13 -12.18 -0.17
C LEU A 308 -46.35 -12.27 1.15
N ASP A 309 -45.02 -12.12 1.05
CA ASP A 309 -44.14 -12.03 2.21
C ASP A 309 -44.07 -10.59 2.76
N TRP A 310 -43.91 -10.46 4.07
CA TRP A 310 -43.81 -9.18 4.76
C TRP A 310 -42.38 -8.60 4.70
N VAL A 311 -42.25 -7.26 4.73
CA VAL A 311 -40.97 -6.52 4.61
C VAL A 311 -40.43 -5.98 5.93
#